data_AF-W7N283-F1
#
_entry.id   AF-W7N283-F1
#
_cell.length_a   1.000
_cell.length_b   1.000
_cell.length_c   1.000
_cell.angle_alpha   90.00
_cell.angle_beta   90.00
_cell.angle_gamma   90.00
#
_symmetry.space_group_name_H-M   'P 1'
#
loop_
_entity.id
_entity.type
_entity.pdbx_description
1 polymer ?
#
loop_
_entity_poly.entity_id
_entity_poly.type
_entity_poly.pdbx_seq_one_letter_code
_entity_poly.pdbx_strand_id
1 'polypeptide(L)'
;MYDGYDHSGDYYHSTFVDNVLVGLIGIRVQSGETVVVDPLTPLKWVYFAVENVAYNGHSITALWDRTGSVYDRDEGLKVYVDGQLAGSRETIGLIKIKVGPSVPTPVSPQTNIVANGQRDPRLPLAFASYTSPADHPMQAMNGMIFRIGIP
;
A
#
# COMPACT_ATOMS: atom_id res chain seq x y z
N MET A 1 -29.48 -11.81 -9.36
CA MET A 1 -28.21 -11.16 -9.74
C MET A 1 -28.19 -9.84 -9.01
N TYR A 2 -27.28 -9.69 -8.05
CA TYR A 2 -27.33 -8.63 -7.04
C TYR A 2 -26.82 -7.31 -7.62
N ASP A 3 -27.72 -6.38 -7.92
CA ASP A 3 -27.38 -4.98 -8.16
C ASP A 3 -28.45 -4.13 -7.46
N GLY A 4 -28.08 -3.57 -6.32
CA GLY A 4 -28.94 -2.76 -5.45
C GLY A 4 -28.24 -1.45 -5.10
N TYR A 5 -28.98 -0.50 -4.51
CA TYR A 5 -28.41 0.78 -4.08
C TYR A 5 -27.26 0.52 -3.07
N ASP A 6 -26.08 1.12 -3.30
CA ASP A 6 -24.80 0.91 -2.58
C ASP A 6 -24.09 -0.45 -2.76
N HIS A 7 -24.45 -1.24 -3.78
CA HIS A 7 -23.62 -2.38 -4.21
C HIS A 7 -22.36 -1.90 -4.95
N SER A 8 -21.18 -2.40 -4.56
CA SER A 8 -19.88 -2.21 -5.23
C SER A 8 -19.24 -0.81 -5.20
N GLY A 9 -19.71 0.11 -4.34
CA GLY A 9 -19.16 1.47 -4.24
C GLY A 9 -17.65 1.52 -3.93
N ASP A 10 -17.15 0.57 -3.14
CA ASP A 10 -15.73 0.45 -2.77
C ASP A 10 -15.10 -0.85 -3.29
N TYR A 11 -15.58 -1.35 -4.44
CA TYR A 11 -15.13 -2.63 -4.98
C TYR A 11 -13.65 -2.58 -5.42
N TYR A 12 -12.77 -3.04 -4.52
CA TYR A 12 -11.32 -3.09 -4.74
C TYR A 12 -10.86 -4.54 -4.98
N HIS A 13 -11.24 -5.09 -6.13
CA HIS A 13 -10.93 -6.47 -6.53
C HIS A 13 -9.90 -6.55 -7.68
N SER A 14 -9.09 -5.50 -7.87
CA SER A 14 -8.10 -5.41 -8.95
C SER A 14 -6.71 -5.02 -8.44
N THR A 15 -5.68 -5.40 -9.19
CA THR A 15 -4.27 -5.18 -8.91
C THR A 15 -3.79 -3.80 -9.36
N PHE A 16 -4.63 -2.76 -9.27
CA PHE A 16 -4.32 -1.45 -9.84
C PHE A 16 -2.99 -0.87 -9.34
N VAL A 17 -2.73 -0.93 -8.03
CA VAL A 17 -1.46 -0.47 -7.44
C VAL A 17 -0.27 -1.26 -7.96
N ASP A 18 -0.40 -2.57 -8.17
CA ASP A 18 0.67 -3.39 -8.73
C ASP A 18 1.00 -2.98 -10.18
N ASN A 19 -0.02 -2.69 -10.99
CA ASN A 19 0.17 -2.16 -12.34
C ASN A 19 0.93 -0.82 -12.34
N VAL A 20 0.68 0.03 -11.33
CA VAL A 20 1.41 1.30 -11.19
C VAL A 20 2.85 1.05 -10.73
N LEU A 21 3.07 0.28 -9.66
CA LEU A 21 4.40 0.11 -9.07
C LEU A 21 5.33 -0.76 -9.91
N VAL A 22 4.86 -1.95 -10.30
CA VAL A 22 5.67 -2.96 -11.00
C VAL A 22 5.58 -2.80 -12.51
N GLY A 23 4.42 -2.37 -13.02
CA GLY A 23 4.20 -2.14 -14.44
C GLY A 23 4.73 -0.78 -14.92
N LEU A 24 4.17 0.32 -14.42
CA LEU A 24 4.42 1.67 -14.94
C LEU A 24 5.73 2.28 -14.42
N ILE A 25 5.92 2.30 -13.10
CA ILE A 25 7.17 2.80 -12.48
C ILE A 25 8.29 1.76 -12.61
N GLY A 26 7.93 0.48 -12.72
CA GLY A 26 8.87 -0.58 -13.06
C GLY A 26 9.79 -1.00 -11.92
N ILE A 27 9.31 -0.98 -10.66
CA ILE A 27 10.06 -1.52 -9.52
C ILE A 27 9.99 -3.05 -9.59
N ARG A 28 11.11 -3.69 -9.90
CA ARG A 28 11.20 -5.14 -10.12
C ARG A 28 12.01 -5.80 -9.02
N VAL A 29 11.37 -6.76 -8.36
CA VAL A 29 11.98 -7.63 -7.36
C VAL A 29 13.08 -8.48 -7.98
N GLN A 30 14.16 -8.68 -7.24
CA GLN A 30 15.28 -9.55 -7.61
C GLN A 30 15.52 -10.58 -6.50
N SER A 31 16.12 -11.72 -6.84
CA SER A 31 16.45 -12.78 -5.87
C SER A 31 17.64 -12.46 -4.97
N GLY A 32 18.32 -11.32 -5.17
CA GLY A 32 19.50 -10.92 -4.40
C GLY A 32 19.33 -9.54 -3.74
N GLU A 33 20.46 -8.95 -3.36
CA GLU A 33 20.56 -7.67 -2.65
C GLU A 33 20.36 -6.44 -3.55
N THR A 34 19.57 -6.56 -4.61
CA THR A 34 19.40 -5.50 -5.60
C THR A 34 17.94 -5.25 -5.90
N VAL A 35 17.63 -4.05 -6.36
CA VAL A 35 16.35 -3.69 -6.97
C VAL A 35 16.61 -3.13 -8.37
N VAL A 36 15.69 -3.37 -9.29
CA VAL A 36 15.69 -2.74 -10.60
C VAL A 36 14.52 -1.76 -10.68
N VAL A 37 14.77 -0.56 -11.16
CA VAL A 37 13.74 0.43 -11.50
C VAL A 37 13.84 0.69 -12.99
N ASP A 38 12.79 0.38 -13.75
CA ASP A 38 12.75 0.52 -15.21
C ASP A 38 11.42 1.16 -15.65
N PRO A 39 11.30 2.50 -15.52
CA PRO A 39 10.04 3.18 -15.75
C PRO A 39 9.61 3.10 -17.21
N LEU A 40 8.36 2.70 -17.43
CA LEU A 40 7.68 2.70 -18.73
C LEU A 40 6.79 3.95 -18.90
N THR A 41 7.09 5.01 -18.14
CA THR A 41 6.33 6.25 -18.14
C THR A 41 6.43 6.97 -19.50
N PRO A 42 5.36 7.62 -19.97
CA PRO A 42 5.41 8.42 -21.20
C PRO A 42 6.47 9.52 -21.12
N LEU A 43 7.20 9.76 -22.22
CA LEU A 43 8.24 10.81 -22.29
C LEU A 43 7.74 12.22 -21.94
N LYS A 44 6.44 12.48 -22.09
CA LYS A 44 5.83 13.77 -21.73
C LYS A 44 5.76 14.02 -20.23
N TRP A 45 5.89 13.00 -19.38
CA TRP A 45 5.87 13.17 -17.92
C TRP A 45 7.10 13.94 -17.45
N VAL A 46 6.85 15.07 -16.78
CA VAL A 46 7.90 15.96 -16.26
C VAL A 46 8.42 15.49 -14.91
N TYR A 47 7.59 14.79 -14.13
CA TYR A 47 7.98 14.24 -12.84
C TYR A 47 7.11 13.04 -12.45
N PHE A 48 7.61 12.22 -11.54
CA PHE A 48 6.84 11.31 -10.69
C PHE A 48 7.66 10.98 -9.44
N ALA A 49 6.99 10.50 -8.39
CA ALA A 49 7.68 9.90 -7.25
C ALA A 49 6.85 8.73 -6.70
N VAL A 50 7.57 7.71 -6.24
CA VAL A 50 7.04 6.72 -5.32
C VAL A 50 8.00 6.62 -4.14
N GLU A 51 7.44 6.67 -2.94
CA GLU A 51 8.19 6.70 -1.69
C GLU A 51 7.72 5.57 -0.78
N ASN A 52 8.57 5.19 0.17
CA ASN A 52 8.25 4.22 1.21
C ASN A 52 7.83 2.83 0.69
N VAL A 53 8.38 2.42 -0.46
CA VAL A 53 8.18 1.06 -0.97
C VAL A 53 9.03 0.11 -0.13
N ALA A 54 8.36 -0.68 0.72
CA ALA A 54 9.02 -1.70 1.52
C ALA A 54 9.60 -2.80 0.63
N TYR A 55 10.91 -3.02 0.72
CA TYR A 55 11.65 -3.99 -0.08
C TYR A 55 12.74 -4.64 0.76
N ASN A 56 12.62 -5.95 1.04
CA ASN A 56 13.60 -6.71 1.81
C ASN A 56 13.99 -6.06 3.16
N GLY A 57 13.06 -5.37 3.82
CA GLY A 57 13.32 -4.66 5.09
C GLY A 57 13.89 -3.25 4.95
N HIS A 58 14.06 -2.76 3.71
CA HIS A 58 14.48 -1.40 3.38
C HIS A 58 13.33 -0.58 2.82
N SER A 59 13.45 0.74 2.89
CA SER A 59 12.55 1.69 2.23
C SER A 59 13.15 2.16 0.91
N ILE A 60 12.46 1.89 -0.20
CA ILE A 60 12.86 2.33 -1.54
C ILE A 60 12.04 3.55 -1.94
N THR A 61 12.74 4.56 -2.45
CA THR A 61 12.13 5.71 -3.14
C THR A 61 12.67 5.77 -4.56
N ALA A 62 11.80 5.91 -5.54
CA ALA A 62 12.16 6.18 -6.92
C ALA A 62 11.44 7.45 -7.38
N LEU A 63 12.19 8.45 -7.82
CA LEU A 63 11.66 9.69 -8.33
C LEU A 63 12.27 10.05 -9.67
N TRP A 64 11.47 10.65 -10.53
CA TRP A 64 11.89 11.30 -11.75
C TRP A 64 11.53 12.77 -11.64
N ASP A 65 12.48 13.64 -11.93
CA ASP A 65 12.23 15.06 -12.10
C ASP A 65 13.07 15.57 -13.27
N ARG A 66 12.42 15.98 -14.35
CA ARG A 66 13.12 16.46 -15.55
C ARG A 66 13.89 17.76 -15.31
N THR A 67 13.48 18.54 -14.31
CA THR A 67 14.02 19.90 -14.05
C THR A 67 14.76 20.01 -12.74
N GLY A 68 14.56 19.04 -11.83
CA GLY A 68 15.04 19.07 -10.45
C GLY A 68 14.28 20.00 -9.51
N SER A 69 13.26 20.72 -9.99
CA SER A 69 12.55 21.77 -9.25
C SER A 69 11.31 21.31 -8.49
N VAL A 70 10.83 20.08 -8.72
CA VAL A 70 9.60 19.55 -8.11
C VAL A 70 9.88 18.96 -6.74
N TYR A 71 11.01 18.27 -6.59
CA TYR A 71 11.36 17.56 -5.35
C TYR A 71 12.59 18.14 -4.63
N ASP A 72 13.25 19.16 -5.20
CA ASP A 72 14.50 19.73 -4.69
C ASP A 72 15.60 18.67 -4.50
N ARG A 73 15.66 17.72 -5.43
CA ARG A 73 16.62 16.59 -5.42
C ARG A 73 17.51 16.54 -6.67
N ASP A 74 17.68 17.66 -7.36
CA ASP A 74 18.25 17.78 -8.71
C ASP A 74 17.49 16.98 -9.78
N GLU A 75 17.82 17.23 -11.03
CA GLU A 75 17.20 16.58 -12.18
C GLU A 75 17.57 15.09 -12.31
N GLY A 76 16.74 14.37 -13.06
CA GLY A 76 16.94 12.99 -13.44
C GLY A 76 16.07 11.98 -12.69
N LEU A 77 16.32 10.70 -13.00
CA LEU A 77 15.78 9.55 -12.30
C LEU A 77 16.71 9.24 -11.12
N LYS A 78 16.17 9.23 -9.91
CA LYS A 78 16.93 9.00 -8.68
C LYS A 78 16.27 7.90 -7.87
N VAL A 79 17.10 7.02 -7.32
CA VAL A 79 16.67 5.92 -6.47
C VAL A 79 17.38 6.02 -5.13
N TYR A 80 16.61 6.01 -4.06
CA TYR A 80 17.08 6.06 -2.68
C TYR A 80 16.77 4.76 -1.97
N VAL A 81 17.70 4.35 -1.10
CA VAL A 81 17.55 3.25 -0.16
C VAL A 81 17.66 3.86 1.23
N ASP A 82 16.64 3.69 2.06
CA ASP A 82 16.59 4.23 3.43
C ASP A 82 16.89 5.74 3.50
N GLY A 83 16.37 6.49 2.52
CA GLY A 83 16.53 7.94 2.41
C GLY A 83 17.90 8.39 1.88
N GLN A 84 18.83 7.47 1.58
CA GLN A 84 20.13 7.78 1.01
C GLN A 84 20.15 7.51 -0.50
N LEU A 85 20.73 8.43 -1.27
CA LEU A 85 20.82 8.29 -2.73
C LEU A 85 21.72 7.10 -3.06
N ALA A 86 21.14 6.08 -3.69
CA ALA A 86 21.83 4.84 -4.02
C ALA A 86 22.19 4.75 -5.52
N GLY A 87 21.52 5.53 -6.37
CA GLY A 87 21.93 5.75 -7.74
C GLY A 87 21.03 6.73 -8.49
N SER A 88 21.52 7.18 -9.64
CA SER A 88 20.81 8.15 -10.48
C SER A 88 21.09 7.95 -11.97
N ARG A 89 20.23 8.53 -12.80
CA ARG A 89 20.39 8.68 -14.25
C ARG A 89 19.85 10.04 -14.67
N GLU A 90 20.48 10.65 -15.67
CA GLU A 90 19.98 11.89 -16.29
C GLU A 90 18.67 11.66 -17.08
N THR A 91 18.45 10.43 -17.55
CA THR A 91 17.29 10.05 -18.39
C THR A 91 16.49 8.91 -17.78
N ILE A 92 15.20 8.84 -18.13
CA ILE A 92 14.33 7.70 -17.81
C ILE A 92 14.90 6.41 -18.43
N GLY A 93 14.89 5.35 -17.63
CA GLY A 93 15.07 3.97 -18.06
C GLY A 93 15.69 3.13 -16.96
N LEU A 94 15.97 1.86 -17.28
CA LEU A 94 16.54 0.89 -16.36
C LEU A 94 17.72 1.40 -15.53
N ILE A 95 17.61 1.30 -14.22
CA ILE A 95 18.69 1.45 -13.24
C ILE A 95 18.63 0.28 -12.26
N LYS A 96 19.79 -0.34 -11.99
CA LYS A 96 19.93 -1.42 -11.01
C LYS A 96 20.70 -0.92 -9.81
N ILE A 97 20.12 -1.05 -8.63
CA ILE A 97 20.64 -0.51 -7.38
C ILE A 97 20.94 -1.63 -6.41
N LYS A 98 22.06 -1.53 -5.68
CA LYS A 98 22.33 -2.40 -4.54
C LYS A 98 21.58 -1.87 -3.32
N VAL A 99 20.70 -2.70 -2.78
CA VAL A 99 19.90 -2.41 -1.58
C VAL A 99 20.61 -2.92 -0.32
N GLY A 100 21.33 -4.04 -0.44
CA GLY A 100 21.95 -4.72 0.70
C GLY A 100 21.19 -5.99 1.10
N PRO A 101 21.70 -6.70 2.13
CA PRO A 101 21.10 -7.93 2.62
C PRO A 101 19.73 -7.66 3.24
N SER A 102 18.80 -8.61 3.09
CA SER A 102 17.47 -8.47 3.66
C SER A 102 17.52 -8.30 5.17
N VAL A 103 16.83 -7.27 5.67
CA VAL A 103 16.68 -7.00 7.11
C VAL A 103 15.35 -7.62 7.58
N PRO A 104 15.37 -8.64 8.46
CA PRO A 104 14.15 -9.19 9.00
C PRO A 104 13.39 -8.11 9.77
N THR A 105 12.19 -7.78 9.32
CA THR A 105 11.30 -6.93 10.10
C THR A 105 10.71 -7.79 11.22
N PRO A 106 10.89 -7.44 12.51
CA PRO A 106 10.26 -8.16 13.60
C PRO A 106 8.74 -8.09 13.41
N VAL A 107 8.10 -9.22 13.13
CA VAL A 107 6.65 -9.29 13.10
C VAL A 107 6.19 -9.27 14.55
N SER A 108 5.60 -8.16 14.98
CA SER A 108 4.88 -8.17 16.26
C SER A 108 3.71 -9.15 16.12
N PRO A 109 3.53 -10.11 17.04
CA PRO A 109 2.40 -11.03 17.03
C PRO A 109 1.12 -10.28 17.49
N GLN A 110 0.80 -9.15 16.86
CA GLN A 110 -0.45 -8.46 17.09
C GLN A 110 -1.53 -9.23 16.34
N THR A 111 -2.31 -10.01 17.08
CA THR A 111 -3.50 -10.65 16.58
C THR A 111 -4.63 -9.63 16.53
N ASN A 112 -5.26 -9.49 15.36
CA ASN A 112 -6.51 -8.74 15.27
C ASN A 112 -7.60 -9.48 16.05
N ILE A 113 -8.01 -8.91 17.19
CA ILE A 113 -9.09 -9.42 18.04
C ILE A 113 -10.42 -8.69 17.81
N VAL A 114 -10.50 -7.87 16.76
CA VAL A 114 -11.74 -7.25 16.34
C VAL A 114 -12.59 -8.31 15.65
N ALA A 115 -13.79 -8.53 16.18
CA ALA A 115 -14.73 -9.50 15.64
C ALA A 115 -16.13 -8.91 15.52
N ASN A 116 -16.87 -9.36 14.50
CA ASN A 116 -18.27 -9.01 14.33
C ASN A 116 -19.14 -10.01 15.11
N GLY A 117 -19.26 -9.82 16.43
CA GLY A 117 -20.15 -10.62 17.29
C GLY A 117 -21.63 -10.26 17.17
N GLN A 118 -22.06 -9.74 16.02
CA GLN A 118 -23.45 -9.34 15.82
C GLN A 118 -24.37 -10.54 16.08
N ARG A 119 -25.36 -10.36 16.95
CA ARG A 119 -26.38 -11.36 17.32
C ARG A 119 -25.88 -12.52 18.19
N ASP A 120 -24.71 -12.44 18.81
CA ASP A 120 -24.39 -13.34 19.93
C ASP A 120 -25.14 -12.86 21.19
N PRO A 121 -26.06 -13.65 21.76
CA PRO A 121 -26.86 -13.24 22.92
C PRO A 121 -26.03 -13.06 24.20
N ARG A 122 -24.75 -13.48 24.20
CA ARG A 122 -23.80 -13.31 25.31
C ARG A 122 -23.03 -11.99 25.24
N LEU A 123 -23.18 -11.24 24.16
CA LEU A 123 -22.52 -9.95 23.93
C LEU A 123 -23.52 -8.79 24.08
N PRO A 124 -23.05 -7.53 24.23
CA PRO A 124 -23.92 -6.38 24.32
C PRO A 124 -24.87 -6.27 23.12
N LEU A 125 -26.13 -5.94 23.39
CA LEU A 125 -27.17 -5.77 22.38
C LEU A 125 -27.52 -4.30 22.20
N ALA A 126 -27.59 -3.83 20.95
CA ALA A 126 -28.07 -2.50 20.62
C ALA A 126 -29.60 -2.47 20.50
N PHE A 127 -30.18 -1.35 20.93
CA PHE A 127 -31.57 -1.00 20.65
C PHE A 127 -31.61 0.40 20.02
N ALA A 128 -32.30 0.53 18.89
CA ALA A 128 -32.53 1.79 18.20
C ALA A 128 -33.71 1.63 17.24
N SER A 129 -34.37 2.73 16.88
CA SER A 129 -35.28 2.77 15.73
C SER A 129 -34.48 2.79 14.42
N TYR A 130 -35.00 2.15 13.37
CA TYR A 130 -34.39 2.13 12.05
C TYR A 130 -35.50 2.22 10.98
N THR A 131 -35.15 2.71 9.79
CA THR A 131 -36.12 3.07 8.75
C THR A 131 -36.25 2.05 7.61
N SER A 132 -35.30 1.12 7.48
CA SER A 132 -35.31 0.07 6.45
C SER A 132 -35.46 -1.32 7.06
N PRO A 133 -36.29 -2.22 6.50
CA PRO A 133 -36.33 -3.63 6.89
C PRO A 133 -35.00 -4.38 6.71
N ALA A 134 -34.07 -3.83 5.93
CA ALA A 134 -32.72 -4.36 5.75
C ALA A 134 -31.74 -3.92 6.86
N ASP A 135 -32.08 -2.91 7.65
CA ASP A 135 -31.24 -2.39 8.73
C ASP A 135 -31.47 -3.17 10.03
N HIS A 136 -30.48 -3.11 10.91
CA HIS A 136 -30.59 -3.67 12.25
C HIS A 136 -29.73 -2.86 13.24
N PRO A 137 -30.20 -2.54 14.46
CA PRO A 137 -29.41 -1.77 15.43
C PRO A 137 -28.02 -2.34 15.72
N MET A 138 -27.87 -3.67 15.61
CA MET A 138 -26.58 -4.36 15.77
C MET A 138 -25.53 -4.00 14.71
N GLN A 139 -25.91 -3.43 13.57
CA GLN A 139 -24.94 -2.97 12.56
C GLN A 139 -24.12 -1.78 13.07
N ALA A 140 -24.66 -0.98 13.99
CA ALA A 140 -23.93 0.10 14.67
C ALA A 140 -22.93 -0.42 15.72
N MET A 141 -22.99 -1.71 16.07
CA MET A 141 -22.06 -2.36 17.01
C MET A 141 -21.02 -3.23 16.30
N ASN A 142 -20.63 -2.85 15.08
CA ASN A 142 -19.52 -3.53 14.40
C ASN A 142 -18.18 -3.27 15.13
N GLY A 143 -17.18 -4.11 14.86
CA GLY A 143 -15.84 -3.87 15.37
C GLY A 143 -15.64 -4.11 16.88
N MET A 144 -16.38 -5.04 17.47
CA MET A 144 -16.21 -5.38 18.89
C MET A 144 -14.83 -5.98 19.15
N ILE A 145 -14.15 -5.49 20.18
CA ILE A 145 -12.86 -6.03 20.64
C ILE A 145 -13.14 -7.23 21.53
N PHE A 146 -12.87 -8.44 21.06
CA PHE A 146 -13.02 -9.66 21.85
C PHE A 146 -11.84 -9.78 22.82
N ARG A 147 -12.03 -9.34 24.06
CA ARG A 147 -11.03 -9.48 25.14
C ARG A 147 -10.93 -10.90 25.72
N ILE A 148 -11.85 -11.78 25.33
CA ILE A 148 -11.99 -13.15 25.82
C ILE A 148 -11.41 -14.11 24.79
N GLY A 149 -10.11 -14.42 24.90
CA GLY A 149 -9.49 -15.46 24.07
C GLY A 149 -8.07 -15.19 23.55
N ILE A 150 -7.34 -14.22 24.11
CA ILE A 150 -5.88 -14.21 23.97
C ILE A 150 -5.31 -14.96 25.18
N PRO A 151 -4.58 -16.08 25.02
CA PRO A 151 -3.82 -16.68 26.11
C PRO A 151 -2.75 -15.72 26.65
#